data_AF-A0A2V4W090-F1
#
_entry.id   AF-A0A2V4W090-F1
#
_cell.length_a   1.000
_cell.length_b   1.000
_cell.length_c   1.000
_cell.angle_alpha   90.00
_cell.angle_beta   90.00
_cell.angle_gamma   90.00
#
_symmetry.space_group_name_H-M   'P 1'
#
loop_
_entity.id
_entity.type
_entity.pdbx_description
1 polymer ?
#
loop_
_entity_poly.entity_id
_entity_poly.type
_entity_poly.pdbx_seq_one_letter_code
_entity_poly.pdbx_strand_id
1 'polypeptide(L)' 'MIVQISRLPTYMVTYFQKHSGSPEVNVRWNNYCDEEGKDCCKISVDSIDGNVNYYYDEVWGNFKNIEEVLEELK' A
#
# COMPACT_ATOMS: atom_id res chain seq x y z
N MET A 1 8.37 -3.20 -0.81
CA MET A 1 8.50 -4.56 -0.25
C MET A 1 7.52 -5.46 -0.97
N ILE A 2 7.95 -6.64 -1.42
CA ILE A 2 7.06 -7.57 -2.13
C ILE A 2 6.22 -8.36 -1.13
N VAL A 3 4.91 -8.42 -1.35
CA VAL A 3 3.96 -9.18 -0.53
C VAL A 3 2.95 -9.91 -1.41
N GLN A 4 2.36 -10.98 -0.88
CA GLN A 4 1.26 -11.69 -1.52
C GLN A 4 0.00 -10.81 -1.52
N ILE A 5 -0.72 -10.76 -2.65
CA ILE A 5 -1.95 -9.96 -2.75
C ILE A 5 -3.01 -10.38 -1.74
N SER A 6 -3.00 -11.65 -1.28
CA SER A 6 -3.90 -12.16 -0.24
C SER A 6 -3.72 -11.51 1.13
N ARG A 7 -2.62 -10.77 1.34
CA ARG A 7 -2.38 -9.98 2.56
C ARG A 7 -3.01 -8.60 2.51
N LEU A 8 -3.50 -8.17 1.34
CA LEU A 8 -4.18 -6.91 1.14
C LEU A 8 -5.68 -7.03 1.45
N PRO A 9 -6.39 -5.90 1.59
CA PRO A 9 -7.84 -5.88 1.69
C PRO A 9 -8.54 -6.52 0.49
N THR A 10 -9.71 -7.11 0.72
CA THR A 10 -10.47 -7.86 -0.31
C THR A 10 -10.69 -7.07 -1.60
N TYR A 11 -10.93 -5.76 -1.52
CA TYR A 11 -11.13 -4.92 -2.70
C TYR A 11 -9.85 -4.78 -3.53
N MET A 12 -8.69 -4.63 -2.89
CA MET A 12 -7.38 -4.62 -3.57
C MET A 12 -7.08 -5.97 -4.18
N VAL A 13 -7.32 -7.06 -3.45
CA VAL A 13 -7.11 -8.42 -3.97
C VAL A 13 -7.87 -8.58 -5.27
N THR A 14 -9.15 -8.24 -5.27
CA THR A 14 -10.02 -8.32 -6.45
C THR A 14 -9.51 -7.43 -7.59
N TYR A 15 -9.06 -6.22 -7.27
CA TYR A 15 -8.51 -5.28 -8.25
C TYR A 15 -7.22 -5.82 -8.91
N PHE A 16 -6.23 -6.20 -8.11
CA PHE A 16 -4.95 -6.70 -8.62
C PHE A 16 -5.08 -8.06 -9.31
N GLN A 17 -5.97 -8.95 -8.87
CA GLN A 17 -6.24 -10.21 -9.58
C GLN A 17 -6.87 -9.98 -10.96
N LYS A 18 -7.72 -8.95 -11.09
CA LYS A 18 -8.38 -8.63 -12.36
C LYS A 18 -7.43 -7.97 -13.35
N HIS A 19 -6.50 -7.16 -12.85
CA HIS A 19 -5.66 -6.29 -13.67
C HIS A 19 -4.20 -6.76 -13.79
N SER A 20 -3.74 -7.65 -12.91
CA SER A 20 -2.41 -8.24 -12.95
C SER A 20 -2.50 -9.77 -12.89
N GLY A 21 -1.65 -10.46 -13.63
CA GLY A 21 -1.53 -11.93 -13.55
C GLY A 21 -0.68 -12.41 -12.37
N SER A 22 -0.19 -11.50 -11.53
CA SER A 22 0.76 -11.78 -10.46
C SER A 22 0.02 -12.02 -9.13
N PRO A 23 0.36 -13.07 -8.37
CA PRO A 23 -0.12 -13.25 -7.00
C PRO A 23 0.60 -12.32 -6.00
N GLU A 24 1.56 -11.52 -6.46
CA GLU A 24 2.39 -10.64 -5.66
C GLU A 24 2.28 -9.19 -6.13
N VAL A 25 2.48 -8.27 -5.19
CA VAL A 25 2.57 -6.82 -5.41
C VAL A 25 3.76 -6.23 -4.65
N ASN A 26 4.20 -5.07 -5.07
CA ASN A 26 5.16 -4.25 -4.34
C ASN A 26 4.42 -3.17 -3.54
N VAL A 27 4.56 -3.20 -2.22
CA VAL A 27 4.01 -2.20 -1.30
C VAL A 27 5.13 -1.27 -0.85
N ARG A 28 4.95 0.03 -1.01
CA ARG A 28 5.88 1.07 -0.57
C ARG A 28 5.12 2.06 0.31
N TRP A 29 5.80 2.66 1.26
CA TRP A 29 5.23 3.73 2.05
C TRP A 29 6.27 4.82 2.29
N ASN A 30 5.79 6.05 2.47
CA ASN A 30 6.62 7.21 2.78
C ASN A 30 5.94 8.03 3.88
N ASN A 31 6.62 8.12 5.02
CA ASN A 31 6.22 8.95 6.15
C ASN A 31 6.66 10.39 5.92
N TYR A 32 5.79 11.35 6.24
CA TYR A 32 6.10 12.77 6.14
C TYR A 32 5.24 13.58 7.13
N CYS A 33 5.62 14.82 7.39
CA CYS A 33 4.78 15.75 8.15
C CYS A 33 4.09 16.72 7.18
N ASP A 34 2.79 16.96 7.37
CA ASP A 34 2.07 17.99 6.61
C ASP A 34 2.42 19.42 7.08
N GLU A 35 1.81 20.42 6.44
CA GLU A 35 2.04 21.83 6.77
C GLU A 35 1.53 22.22 8.17
N GLU A 36 0.62 21.43 8.76
CA GLU A 36 0.11 21.61 10.13
C GLU A 36 0.94 20.86 11.18
N GLY A 37 1.99 20.13 10.76
CA GLY A 37 2.85 19.33 11.62
C GLY A 37 2.25 17.99 12.04
N LYS A 38 1.23 17.49 11.32
CA LYS A 38 0.67 16.15 11.55
C LYS A 38 1.52 15.10 10.84
N ASP A 39 1.68 13.96 11.49
CA ASP A 39 2.28 12.79 10.86
C ASP A 39 1.31 12.22 9.82
N CYS A 40 1.80 12.07 8.60
CA CYS A 40 1.08 11.54 7.45
C CYS A 40 1.87 10.39 6.83
N CYS A 41 1.16 9.51 6.12
CA CYS A 41 1.80 8.46 5.37
C CYS A 41 1.18 8.28 3.99
N LYS A 42 2.05 8.20 2.98
CA LYS A 42 1.67 7.85 1.63
C LYS A 42 2.02 6.40 1.36
N ILE A 43 1.01 5.57 1.05
CA ILE A 43 1.21 4.17 0.68
C ILE A 43 0.98 4.00 -0.82
N SER A 44 1.88 3.29 -1.51
CA SER A 44 1.68 2.83 -2.88
C SER A 44 1.71 1.31 -2.95
N VAL A 45 0.79 0.73 -3.71
CA VAL A 45 0.72 -0.69 -4.00
C VAL A 45 0.77 -0.84 -5.51
N ASP A 46 1.77 -1.55 -6.01
CA ASP A 46 2.07 -1.66 -7.43
C ASP A 46 2.14 -3.14 -7.82
N SER A 47 1.66 -3.51 -9.00
CA SER A 47 1.93 -4.84 -9.56
C SER A 47 3.43 -5.01 -9.80
N ILE A 48 3.91 -6.25 -9.78
CA ILE A 48 5.36 -6.54 -9.97
C ILE A 48 5.89 -6.00 -11.30
N ASP A 49 5.05 -5.99 -12.33
CA ASP A 49 5.37 -5.44 -13.66
C ASP A 49 5.24 -3.91 -13.74
N GLY A 50 4.73 -3.24 -12.69
CA GLY A 50 4.52 -1.80 -12.62
C GLY A 50 3.35 -1.26 -13.43
N ASN A 51 2.55 -2.12 -14.07
CA ASN A 51 1.45 -1.70 -14.95
C ASN A 51 0.19 -1.29 -14.19
N VAL A 52 -0.02 -1.80 -12.98
CA VAL A 52 -1.18 -1.53 -12.14
C VAL A 52 -0.69 -0.91 -10.85
N ASN A 53 -1.19 0.27 -10.50
CA ASN A 53 -0.74 0.99 -9.32
C ASN A 53 -1.94 1.57 -8.57
N TYR A 54 -1.88 1.55 -7.24
CA TYR A 54 -2.89 2.10 -6.35
C TYR A 54 -2.20 2.93 -5.26
N TYR A 55 -2.71 4.13 -4.98
CA TYR A 55 -2.10 5.06 -4.02
C TYR A 55 -3.08 5.45 -2.92
N TYR A 56 -2.56 5.58 -1.71
CA TYR A 56 -3.21 6.17 -0.54
C TYR A 56 -2.36 7.32 -0.07
N ASP A 57 -3.02 8.43 0.23
CA ASP A 57 -2.37 9.64 0.74
C ASP A 57 -3.24 10.12 1.90
N GLU A 58 -2.99 9.56 3.07
CA GLU A 58 -3.87 9.68 4.23
C GLU A 58 -3.08 10.16 5.46
N VAL A 59 -3.79 10.77 6.40
CA VAL A 59 -3.23 11.17 7.70
C VAL A 59 -3.18 9.95 8.61
N TRP A 60 -2.27 9.03 8.26
CA TRP A 60 -1.85 7.95 9.13
C TRP A 60 -0.59 8.35 9.89
N GLY A 61 -0.47 7.87 11.13
CA GLY A 61 0.79 7.98 11.85
C GLY A 61 1.95 7.33 11.08
N ASN A 62 3.16 7.57 11.53
CA ASN A 62 4.36 7.05 10.86
C ASN A 62 4.46 5.52 10.98
N PHE A 63 4.61 4.83 9.85
CA PHE A 63 4.83 3.38 9.85
C PHE A 63 6.31 3.01 9.90
N LYS A 64 6.64 2.05 10.76
CA LYS A 64 8.02 1.55 10.92
C LYS A 64 8.31 0.31 10.09
N ASN A 65 7.28 -0.42 9.70
CA ASN A 65 7.41 -1.71 9.01
C ASN A 65 6.16 -2.01 8.17
N ILE A 66 6.26 -3.06 7.36
CA ILE A 66 5.19 -3.49 6.46
C ILE A 66 3.97 -4.04 7.20
N GLU A 67 4.12 -4.58 8.41
CA GLU A 67 2.97 -5.13 9.15
C GLU A 67 2.04 -4.00 9.58
N GLU A 68 2.59 -2.90 10.10
CA GLU A 68 1.81 -1.69 10.44
C GLU A 68 1.06 -1.13 9.21
N VAL A 69 1.72 -1.08 8.05
CA VAL A 69 1.11 -0.67 6.78
C VAL A 69 -0.06 -1.60 6.40
N LEU A 70 0.15 -2.91 6.47
CA LEU A 70 -0.88 -3.88 6.11
C LEU A 70 -2.03 -3.92 7.12
N GLU A 71 -1.80 -3.54 8.38
CA GLU A 71 -2.85 -3.38 9.37
C GLU A 71 -3.75 -2.18 9.09
N GLU A 72 -3.19 -1.03 8.74
CA GLU A 72 -3.97 0.17 8.41
C GLU A 72 -4.74 0.06 7.09
N LEU A 73 -4.28 -0.78 6.15
CA LEU A 73 -5.00 -0.97 4.90
C LEU A 73 -6.30 -1.77 5.06
N LYS A 74 -6.43 -2.60 6.12
CA LYS A 74 -7.56 -3.54 6.32
C LYS A 74 -8.91 -2.87 6.48
#